data_AF-L8G9X6-F1
#
_entry.id   AF-L8G9X6-F1
#
_cell.length_a   1.000
_cell.length_b   1.000
_cell.length_c   1.000
_cell.angle_alpha   90.00
_cell.angle_beta   90.00
_cell.angle_gamma   90.00
#
_symmetry.space_group_name_H-M   'P 1'
#
loop_
_entity.id
_entity.type
_entity.pdbx_description
1 polymer ?
#
loop_
_entity_poly.entity_id
_entity_poly.type
_entity_poly.pdbx_seq_one_letter_code
_entity_poly.pdbx_strand_id
1 'polypeptide(L)'
;MAFFNEIFNHLDINRTGLLLPEQYSDFLDIIGYSLDQNAWKNQMSKPVFGYNPQDFADYQLRQEYINLSIDHVMAPRPPSAPNTDLRSSFSSLRNIVPPSLSKIFDSVPTGSSISGNQMPLLTRRGFMDSCANEFLYYPNDGFSCVTKAARHYGIWRELGDVPRNVFPAVAPKELLDRVKMINIEATRKAEDLLAAKTIEAKLAAKGRRQAMNLIGGDRWEYI
;
A
#
# COMPACT_ATOMS: atom_id res chain seq x y z
N MET A 1 -17.65 6.54 17.92
CA MET A 1 -16.92 5.25 17.85
C MET A 1 -17.84 4.04 17.69
N ALA A 2 -19.01 3.96 18.34
CA ALA A 2 -19.89 2.77 18.28
C ALA A 2 -20.29 2.32 16.86
N PHE A 3 -20.56 3.26 15.95
CA PHE A 3 -20.95 2.94 14.57
C PHE A 3 -19.84 2.24 13.77
N PHE A 4 -18.61 2.77 13.79
CA PHE A 4 -17.48 2.14 13.09
C PHE A 4 -17.11 0.79 13.71
N ASN A 5 -17.31 0.62 15.01
CA ASN A 5 -17.16 -0.68 15.64
C ASN A 5 -18.17 -1.71 15.11
N GLU A 6 -19.41 -1.28 14.84
CA GLU A 6 -20.42 -2.15 14.26
C GLU A 6 -20.06 -2.55 12.82
N ILE A 7 -19.61 -1.60 12.00
CA ILE A 7 -19.08 -1.90 10.65
C ILE A 7 -17.95 -2.93 10.76
N PHE A 8 -17.00 -2.72 11.66
CA PHE A 8 -15.88 -3.64 11.84
C PHE A 8 -16.37 -5.07 12.14
N ASN A 9 -17.38 -5.22 12.99
CA ASN A 9 -17.94 -6.54 13.32
C ASN A 9 -18.60 -7.24 12.12
N HIS A 10 -19.16 -6.47 11.18
CA HIS A 10 -19.68 -7.02 9.92
C HIS A 10 -18.56 -7.46 8.97
N LEU A 11 -17.44 -6.74 8.97
CA LEU A 11 -16.29 -7.06 8.12
C LEU A 11 -15.47 -8.25 8.67
N ASP A 12 -15.25 -8.30 9.98
CA ASP A 12 -14.51 -9.36 10.68
C ASP A 12 -15.42 -10.54 11.03
N ILE A 13 -15.92 -11.22 10.00
CA ILE A 13 -16.85 -12.36 10.11
C ILE A 13 -16.28 -13.45 11.05
N ASN A 14 -14.97 -13.66 11.01
CA ASN A 14 -14.27 -14.68 11.81
C ASN A 14 -13.91 -14.21 13.22
N ARG A 15 -14.25 -12.97 13.60
CA ARG A 15 -14.00 -12.37 14.92
C ARG A 15 -12.53 -12.44 15.36
N THR A 16 -11.63 -12.27 14.41
CA THR A 16 -10.18 -12.32 14.63
C THR A 16 -9.65 -11.04 15.28
N GLY A 17 -10.42 -9.95 15.26
CA GLY A 17 -9.97 -8.61 15.63
C GLY A 17 -9.14 -7.92 14.56
N LEU A 18 -9.03 -8.51 13.38
CA LEU A 18 -8.18 -8.09 12.27
C LEU A 18 -8.94 -8.15 10.94
N LEU A 19 -8.64 -7.24 10.02
CA LEU A 19 -9.14 -7.28 8.65
C LEU A 19 -8.00 -7.56 7.69
N LEU A 20 -8.24 -8.49 6.78
CA LEU A 20 -7.40 -8.74 5.62
C LEU A 20 -7.43 -7.52 4.67
N PRO A 21 -6.36 -7.28 3.88
CA PRO A 21 -6.37 -6.26 2.83
C PRO A 21 -7.58 -6.36 1.90
N GLU A 22 -7.96 -7.58 1.54
CA GLU A 22 -9.11 -7.87 0.68
C GLU A 22 -10.43 -7.42 1.32
N GLN A 23 -10.64 -7.72 2.61
CA GLN A 23 -11.87 -7.34 3.33
C GLN A 23 -11.99 -5.83 3.46
N TYR A 24 -10.89 -5.14 3.77
CA TYR A 24 -10.90 -3.69 3.85
C TYR A 24 -11.10 -3.06 2.46
N SER A 25 -10.44 -3.58 1.43
CA SER A 25 -10.63 -3.15 0.04
C SER A 25 -12.08 -3.30 -0.42
N ASP A 26 -12.73 -4.43 -0.15
CA ASP A 26 -14.13 -4.65 -0.52
C ASP A 26 -15.07 -3.70 0.22
N PHE A 27 -14.76 -3.35 1.48
CA PHE A 27 -15.47 -2.31 2.20
C PHE A 27 -15.37 -0.94 1.52
N LEU A 28 -14.18 -0.55 1.03
CA LEU A 28 -13.98 0.72 0.33
C LEU A 28 -14.86 0.81 -0.93
N ASP A 29 -15.00 -0.29 -1.67
CA ASP A 29 -15.88 -0.35 -2.84
C ASP A 29 -17.35 -0.13 -2.45
N ILE A 30 -17.80 -0.70 -1.33
CA ILE A 30 -19.18 -0.57 -0.83
C ILE A 30 -19.52 0.87 -0.47
N ILE A 31 -18.59 1.60 0.15
CA ILE A 31 -18.77 3.02 0.48
C ILE A 31 -18.54 3.95 -0.73
N GLY A 32 -18.14 3.37 -1.86
CA GLY A 32 -18.11 4.02 -3.18
C GLY A 32 -16.79 4.73 -3.47
N TYR A 33 -15.68 4.20 -2.97
CA TYR A 33 -14.35 4.65 -3.39
C TYR A 33 -14.14 4.27 -4.85
N SER A 34 -13.46 5.14 -5.60
CA SER A 34 -13.01 4.78 -6.94
C SER A 34 -11.86 3.78 -6.87
N LEU A 35 -11.58 3.09 -7.98
CA LEU A 35 -10.43 2.20 -8.07
C LEU A 35 -9.13 2.93 -7.71
N ASP A 36 -8.98 4.20 -8.09
CA ASP A 36 -7.77 4.97 -7.79
C ASP A 36 -7.60 5.28 -6.30
N GLN A 37 -8.71 5.43 -5.57
CA GLN A 37 -8.73 5.68 -4.12
C GLN A 37 -8.53 4.40 -3.31
N ASN A 38 -8.92 3.24 -3.85
CA ASN A 38 -8.70 1.94 -3.21
C ASN A 38 -7.27 1.46 -3.48
N ALA A 39 -6.30 1.88 -2.65
CA ALA A 39 -4.87 1.68 -2.92
C ALA A 39 -4.46 0.22 -3.20
N TRP A 40 -4.98 -0.73 -2.42
CA TRP A 40 -4.65 -2.15 -2.60
C TRP A 40 -5.23 -2.69 -3.91
N LYS A 41 -6.51 -2.44 -4.19
CA LYS A 41 -7.16 -2.90 -5.42
C LYS A 41 -6.64 -2.19 -6.67
N ASN A 42 -6.31 -0.90 -6.55
CA ASN A 42 -5.63 -0.12 -7.59
C ASN A 42 -4.33 -0.83 -7.99
N GLN A 43 -3.54 -1.20 -6.99
CA GLN A 43 -2.25 -1.82 -7.24
C GLN A 43 -2.37 -3.24 -7.81
N MET A 44 -3.37 -4.01 -7.38
CA MET A 44 -3.71 -5.31 -7.98
C MET A 44 -4.09 -5.20 -9.46
N SER A 45 -4.62 -4.05 -9.90
CA SER A 45 -5.03 -3.84 -11.30
C SER A 45 -3.86 -3.50 -12.24
N LYS A 46 -2.69 -3.18 -11.69
CA LYS A 46 -1.51 -2.72 -12.45
C LYS A 46 -0.49 -3.86 -12.62
N PRO A 47 0.02 -4.11 -13.84
CA PRO A 47 1.14 -5.01 -14.00
C PRO A 47 2.39 -4.42 -13.33
N VAL A 48 3.06 -5.21 -12.51
CA VAL A 48 4.31 -4.83 -11.85
C VAL A 48 5.44 -5.71 -12.39
N PHE A 49 6.45 -5.09 -12.99
CA PHE A 49 7.57 -5.83 -13.55
C PHE A 49 8.39 -6.49 -12.44
N GLY A 50 8.51 -7.82 -12.51
CA GLY A 50 9.37 -8.61 -11.62
C GLY A 50 8.78 -8.96 -10.25
N TYR A 51 7.55 -8.55 -9.95
CA TYR A 51 6.88 -8.85 -8.67
C TYR A 51 5.48 -9.42 -8.87
N ASN A 52 5.03 -10.26 -7.93
CA ASN A 52 3.63 -10.67 -7.87
C ASN A 52 2.77 -9.41 -7.56
N PRO A 53 1.70 -9.12 -8.32
CA PRO A 53 0.84 -7.96 -8.07
C PRO A 53 0.29 -7.90 -6.64
N GLN A 54 -0.04 -9.04 -6.04
CA GLN A 54 -0.54 -9.14 -4.65
C GLN A 54 0.53 -8.79 -3.63
N ASP A 55 1.75 -9.29 -3.85
CA ASP A 55 2.91 -8.99 -3.00
C ASP A 55 3.25 -7.49 -3.04
N PHE A 56 3.18 -6.87 -4.21
CA PHE A 56 3.40 -5.44 -4.36
C PHE A 56 2.24 -4.61 -3.79
N ALA A 57 0.99 -5.06 -3.94
CA ALA A 57 -0.17 -4.41 -3.34
C ALA A 57 -0.11 -4.40 -1.80
N ASP A 58 0.31 -5.50 -1.19
CA ASP A 58 0.52 -5.58 0.27
C ASP A 58 1.63 -4.65 0.75
N TYR A 59 2.74 -4.61 0.01
CA TYR A 59 3.82 -3.68 0.31
C TYR A 59 3.33 -2.23 0.26
N GLN A 60 2.60 -1.85 -0.79
CA GLN A 60 2.08 -0.49 -0.94
C GLN A 60 1.07 -0.13 0.17
N LEU A 61 0.14 -1.03 0.48
CA LEU A 61 -0.83 -0.83 1.55
C LEU A 61 -0.14 -0.68 2.92
N ARG A 62 0.92 -1.47 3.17
CA ARG A 62 1.74 -1.33 4.37
C ARG A 62 2.39 0.05 4.45
N GLN A 63 2.97 0.54 3.35
CA GLN A 63 3.57 1.88 3.33
C GLN A 63 2.53 2.96 3.66
N GLU A 64 1.32 2.83 3.13
CA GLU A 64 0.23 3.75 3.42
C GLU A 64 -0.16 3.73 4.91
N TYR A 65 -0.33 2.56 5.51
CA TYR A 65 -0.60 2.45 6.94
C TYR A 65 0.51 3.06 7.80
N ILE A 66 1.78 2.84 7.44
CA ILE A 66 2.93 3.46 8.14
C ILE A 66 2.87 4.98 8.01
N ASN A 67 2.67 5.51 6.81
CA ASN A 67 2.65 6.95 6.54
C ASN A 67 1.50 7.66 7.28
N LEU A 68 0.33 7.02 7.36
CA LEU A 68 -0.84 7.54 8.04
C LEU A 68 -0.87 7.20 9.53
N SER A 69 0.14 6.49 10.05
CA SER A 69 0.19 5.99 11.43
C SER A 69 -1.06 5.19 11.82
N ILE A 70 -1.53 4.36 10.89
CA ILE A 70 -2.67 3.46 11.07
C ILE A 70 -2.18 2.19 11.75
N ASP A 71 -2.89 1.78 12.82
CA ASP A 71 -2.54 0.60 13.62
C ASP A 71 -2.81 -0.70 12.84
N HIS A 72 -1.76 -1.46 12.58
CA HIS A 72 -1.79 -2.68 11.77
C HIS A 72 -0.78 -3.73 12.28
N VAL A 73 -1.01 -5.00 11.94
CA VAL A 73 -0.14 -6.13 12.27
C VAL A 73 0.29 -6.83 10.99
N MET A 74 1.57 -7.18 10.87
CA MET A 74 2.04 -7.99 9.74
C MET A 74 1.77 -9.48 10.00
N ALA A 75 1.14 -10.17 9.06
CA ALA A 75 0.92 -11.61 9.13
C ALA A 75 1.45 -12.31 7.87
N PRO A 76 1.93 -13.56 7.95
CA PRO A 76 2.27 -14.34 6.77
C PRO A 76 1.08 -14.45 5.83
N ARG A 77 1.29 -14.20 4.53
CA ARG A 77 0.25 -14.42 3.53
C ARG A 77 0.08 -15.93 3.30
N PRO A 78 -1.14 -16.47 3.33
CA PRO A 78 -1.39 -17.85 2.92
C PRO A 78 -0.91 -18.03 1.47
N PRO A 79 -0.29 -19.18 1.13
CA PRO A 79 0.15 -19.41 -0.23
C PRO A 79 -1.05 -19.27 -1.19
N SER A 80 -0.93 -18.36 -2.16
CA SER A 80 -1.91 -18.24 -3.23
C SER A 80 -2.02 -19.60 -3.94
N ALA A 81 -3.23 -19.98 -4.37
CA ALA A 81 -3.44 -21.23 -5.13
C ALA A 81 -2.42 -21.34 -6.29
N PRO A 82 -2.07 -22.56 -6.76
CA PRO A 82 -0.84 -22.85 -7.51
C PRO A 82 -0.57 -22.12 -8.84
N ASN A 83 -1.43 -21.18 -9.26
CA ASN A 83 -1.37 -20.53 -10.57
C ASN A 83 -0.86 -19.07 -10.54
N THR A 84 -0.43 -18.54 -9.39
CA THR A 84 0.15 -17.19 -9.27
C THR A 84 1.69 -17.20 -9.26
N ASP A 85 2.31 -18.23 -9.83
CA ASP A 85 3.75 -18.24 -10.06
C ASP A 85 4.11 -17.23 -11.15
N LEU A 86 5.11 -16.38 -10.89
CA LEU A 86 5.71 -15.44 -11.85
C LEU A 86 6.11 -16.11 -13.19
N ARG A 87 6.29 -17.44 -13.21
CA ARG A 87 6.46 -18.24 -14.43
C ARG A 87 5.34 -18.01 -15.44
N SER A 88 4.09 -17.85 -15.02
CA SER A 88 2.95 -17.63 -15.92
C SER A 88 2.98 -16.22 -16.53
N SER A 89 3.35 -15.19 -15.74
CA SER A 89 3.37 -13.79 -16.17
C SER A 89 4.42 -13.50 -17.25
N PHE A 90 5.55 -14.22 -17.25
CA PHE A 90 6.58 -14.10 -18.30
C PHE A 90 6.42 -15.10 -19.44
N SER A 91 5.49 -16.06 -19.34
CA SER A 91 5.27 -17.06 -20.40
C SER A 91 4.88 -16.41 -21.74
N SER A 92 4.11 -15.32 -21.70
CA SER A 92 3.67 -14.58 -22.88
C SER A 92 4.82 -13.84 -23.58
N LEU A 93 5.77 -13.32 -22.81
CA LEU A 93 6.94 -12.61 -23.34
C LEU A 93 8.03 -13.59 -23.79
N ARG A 94 8.14 -14.76 -23.15
CA ARG A 94 9.14 -15.80 -23.46
C ARG A 94 9.10 -16.26 -24.92
N ASN A 95 7.92 -16.25 -25.54
CA ASN A 95 7.73 -16.64 -26.94
C ASN A 95 8.11 -15.54 -27.95
N ILE A 96 8.37 -14.31 -27.49
CA ILE A 96 8.59 -13.13 -28.34
C ILE A 96 10.07 -12.68 -28.30
N VAL A 97 10.83 -13.05 -27.27
CA VAL A 97 12.23 -12.62 -27.11
C VAL A 97 13.22 -13.71 -27.60
N PRO A 98 14.34 -13.32 -28.24
CA PRO A 98 15.39 -14.26 -28.62
C PRO A 98 15.95 -15.11 -27.45
N PRO A 99 16.46 -16.33 -27.70
CA PRO A 99 16.98 -17.25 -26.68
C PRO A 99 18.15 -16.70 -25.82
N SER A 100 18.83 -15.68 -26.30
CA SER A 100 19.89 -14.98 -25.53
C SER A 100 19.32 -14.06 -24.45
N LEU A 101 18.16 -13.46 -24.70
CA LEU A 101 17.44 -12.61 -23.75
C LEU A 101 16.62 -13.43 -22.75
N SER A 102 16.15 -14.62 -23.12
CA SER A 102 15.45 -15.51 -22.18
C SER A 102 16.31 -15.90 -20.98
N LYS A 103 17.63 -16.07 -21.18
CA LYS A 103 18.60 -16.33 -20.09
C LYS A 103 18.72 -15.16 -19.11
N ILE A 104 18.48 -13.93 -19.55
CA ILE A 104 18.47 -12.73 -18.70
C ILE A 104 17.22 -12.75 -17.82
N PHE A 105 16.05 -13.09 -18.38
CA PHE A 105 14.83 -13.29 -17.61
C PHE A 105 14.93 -14.45 -16.61
N ASP A 106 15.58 -15.56 -17.00
CA ASP A 106 15.84 -16.71 -16.12
C ASP A 106 16.85 -16.38 -15.00
N SER A 107 17.64 -15.30 -15.13
CA SER A 107 18.62 -14.84 -14.13
C SER A 107 18.07 -13.81 -13.14
N VAL A 108 16.85 -13.31 -13.36
CA VAL A 108 16.17 -12.44 -12.39
C VAL A 108 15.72 -13.29 -11.20
N PRO A 109 16.14 -12.99 -9.95
CA PRO A 109 15.76 -13.77 -8.79
C PRO A 109 14.24 -13.81 -8.65
N THR A 110 13.64 -14.98 -8.86
CA THR A 110 12.19 -15.22 -8.75
C THR A 110 11.70 -15.30 -7.29
N GLY A 111 12.52 -14.86 -6.32
CA GLY A 111 12.29 -15.09 -4.90
C GLY A 111 12.32 -13.86 -3.99
N SER A 112 12.53 -12.65 -4.51
CA SER A 112 12.50 -11.45 -3.69
C SER A 112 11.06 -10.94 -3.58
N SER A 113 10.31 -11.47 -2.60
CA SER A 113 9.07 -10.83 -2.19
C SER A 113 9.39 -9.45 -1.61
N ILE A 114 8.72 -8.42 -2.12
CA ILE A 114 8.89 -7.04 -1.65
C ILE A 114 8.17 -6.80 -0.32
N SER A 115 7.07 -7.52 -0.06
CA SER A 115 6.38 -7.47 1.23
C SER A 115 7.03 -8.36 2.30
N GLY A 116 7.92 -9.27 1.92
CA GLY A 116 8.44 -10.34 2.78
C GLY A 116 7.49 -11.54 2.94
N ASN A 117 6.57 -11.73 1.98
CA ASN A 117 5.45 -12.66 2.00
C ASN A 117 4.53 -12.40 3.21
N GLN A 118 4.38 -11.11 3.55
CA GLN A 118 3.58 -10.65 4.67
C GLN A 118 2.51 -9.69 4.17
N MET A 119 1.31 -9.80 4.72
CA MET A 119 0.22 -8.87 4.47
C MET A 119 -0.01 -7.97 5.69
N PRO A 120 -0.32 -6.69 5.48
CA PRO A 120 -0.68 -5.78 6.56
C PRO A 120 -2.14 -5.99 6.96
N LEU A 121 -2.38 -6.56 8.14
CA LEU A 121 -3.70 -6.74 8.71
C LEU A 121 -4.12 -5.49 9.47
N LEU A 122 -5.27 -4.93 9.10
CA LEU A 122 -5.81 -3.74 9.74
C LEU A 122 -6.45 -4.12 11.06
N THR A 123 -5.99 -3.50 12.16
CA THR A 123 -6.59 -3.73 13.47
C THR A 123 -7.93 -3.01 13.58
N ARG A 124 -8.76 -3.42 14.55
CA ARG A 124 -10.00 -2.67 14.88
C ARG A 124 -9.73 -1.20 15.18
N ARG A 125 -8.68 -0.90 15.93
CA ARG A 125 -8.30 0.48 16.25
C ARG A 125 -7.88 1.23 14.98
N GLY A 126 -7.02 0.62 14.17
CA GLY A 126 -6.55 1.20 12.90
C GLY A 126 -7.70 1.48 11.95
N PHE A 127 -8.67 0.58 11.84
CA PHE A 127 -9.88 0.77 11.04
C PHE A 127 -10.68 2.00 11.52
N MET A 128 -10.97 2.09 12.82
CA MET A 128 -11.72 3.22 13.36
C MET A 128 -10.98 4.55 13.18
N ASP A 129 -9.66 4.57 13.42
CA ASP A 129 -8.83 5.75 13.26
C ASP A 129 -8.74 6.17 11.78
N SER A 130 -8.63 5.21 10.85
CA SER A 130 -8.63 5.44 9.40
C SER A 130 -9.95 6.08 8.96
N CYS A 131 -11.09 5.46 9.28
CA CYS A 131 -12.40 6.01 8.93
C CYS A 131 -12.66 7.38 9.57
N ALA A 132 -12.27 7.56 10.83
CA ALA A 132 -12.44 8.84 11.52
C ALA A 132 -11.60 9.94 10.87
N ASN A 133 -10.32 9.68 10.59
CA ASN A 133 -9.45 10.65 9.94
C ASN A 133 -9.98 11.03 8.56
N GLU A 134 -10.40 10.06 7.76
CA GLU A 134 -10.76 10.32 6.37
C GLU A 134 -12.15 10.95 6.24
N PHE A 135 -13.14 10.42 6.95
CA PHE A 135 -14.52 10.87 6.83
C PHE A 135 -14.76 12.20 7.54
N LEU A 136 -14.01 12.50 8.60
CA LEU A 136 -14.12 13.80 9.26
C LEU A 136 -13.26 14.87 8.58
N TYR A 137 -12.24 14.50 7.80
CA TYR A 137 -11.48 15.47 7.02
C TYR A 137 -12.30 15.98 5.82
N TYR A 138 -13.13 15.13 5.21
CA TYR A 138 -14.11 15.49 4.18
C TYR A 138 -15.55 15.19 4.64
N PRO A 139 -16.16 16.00 5.53
CA PRO A 139 -17.39 15.62 6.23
C PRO A 139 -18.61 15.29 5.35
N ASN A 140 -18.73 15.89 4.17
CA ASN A 140 -19.84 15.59 3.26
C ASN A 140 -19.65 14.23 2.56
N ASP A 141 -18.44 13.96 2.07
CA ASP A 141 -18.11 12.67 1.45
C ASP A 141 -18.10 11.56 2.48
N GLY A 142 -17.55 11.84 3.67
CA GLY A 142 -17.61 10.95 4.83
C GLY A 142 -19.02 10.61 5.27
N PHE A 143 -19.94 11.59 5.30
CA PHE A 143 -21.36 11.33 5.57
C PHE A 143 -21.99 10.41 4.51
N SER A 144 -21.66 10.62 3.23
CA SER A 144 -22.11 9.75 2.14
C SER A 144 -21.60 8.31 2.33
N CYS A 145 -20.32 8.15 2.69
CA CYS A 145 -19.72 6.85 2.97
C CYS A 145 -20.41 6.13 4.14
N VAL A 146 -20.62 6.84 5.25
CA VAL A 146 -21.33 6.30 6.43
C VAL A 146 -22.76 5.88 6.09
N THR A 147 -23.47 6.68 5.31
CA THR A 147 -24.85 6.38 4.91
C THR A 147 -24.92 5.13 4.04
N LYS A 148 -23.99 4.98 3.08
CA LYS A 148 -23.89 3.77 2.25
C LYS A 148 -23.56 2.53 3.08
N ALA A 149 -22.59 2.62 4.00
CA ALA A 149 -22.25 1.52 4.89
C ALA A 149 -23.43 1.11 5.77
N ALA A 150 -24.12 2.06 6.40
CA ALA A 150 -25.28 1.80 7.25
C ALA A 150 -26.38 1.04 6.48
N ARG A 151 -26.66 1.48 5.25
CA ARG A 151 -27.67 0.84 4.38
C ARG A 151 -27.23 -0.55 3.91
N HIS A 152 -25.98 -0.71 3.51
CA HIS A 152 -25.45 -1.98 3.01
C HIS A 152 -25.44 -3.06 4.09
N TYR A 153 -24.94 -2.73 5.29
CA TYR A 153 -24.84 -3.68 6.40
C TYR A 153 -26.09 -3.77 7.25
N GLY A 154 -27.08 -2.89 7.03
CA GLY A 154 -28.30 -2.84 7.82
C GLY A 154 -28.06 -2.45 9.28
N ILE A 155 -27.09 -1.57 9.53
CA ILE A 155 -26.75 -1.10 10.87
C ILE A 155 -27.85 -0.15 11.37
N TRP A 156 -28.44 -0.49 12.52
CA TRP A 156 -29.46 0.30 13.24
C TRP A 156 -30.65 0.73 12.38
N ARG A 157 -31.17 -0.17 11.54
CA ARG A 157 -32.31 0.10 10.63
C ARG A 157 -33.53 0.67 11.35
N GLU A 158 -33.73 0.30 12.60
CA GLU A 158 -34.80 0.78 13.47
C GLU A 158 -34.74 2.29 13.75
N LEU A 159 -33.57 2.92 13.62
CA LEU A 159 -33.38 4.35 13.82
C LEU A 159 -33.63 5.18 12.55
N GLY A 160 -33.87 4.53 11.41
CA GLY A 160 -34.06 5.18 10.12
C GLY A 160 -32.74 5.64 9.46
N ASP A 161 -32.84 6.59 8.53
CA ASP A 161 -31.67 7.13 7.84
C ASP A 161 -30.79 7.96 8.79
N VAL A 162 -29.46 7.86 8.62
CA VAL A 162 -28.47 8.65 9.37
C VAL A 162 -28.67 10.14 9.05
N PRO A 163 -28.99 11.01 10.02
CA PRO A 163 -29.26 12.41 9.72
C PRO A 163 -27.96 13.20 9.56
N ARG A 164 -27.90 14.12 8.57
CA ARG A 164 -26.66 14.84 8.21
C ARG A 164 -26.04 15.60 9.39
N ASN A 165 -26.84 16.05 10.35
CA ASN A 165 -26.39 16.82 11.51
C ASN A 165 -25.52 16.01 12.49
N VAL A 166 -25.41 14.68 12.36
CA VAL A 166 -24.49 13.86 13.18
C VAL A 166 -23.04 13.96 12.72
N PHE A 167 -22.81 14.47 11.51
CA PHE A 167 -21.49 14.80 10.99
C PHE A 167 -21.21 16.29 11.14
N PRO A 168 -19.97 16.70 11.43
CA PRO A 168 -19.64 18.10 11.51
C PRO A 168 -19.83 18.78 10.14
N ALA A 169 -20.07 20.08 10.14
CA ALA A 169 -20.18 20.85 8.90
C ALA A 169 -18.81 21.02 8.22
N VAL A 170 -17.75 21.11 9.01
CA VAL A 170 -16.36 21.29 8.59
C VAL A 170 -15.46 20.33 9.36
N ALA A 171 -14.26 20.06 8.85
CA ALA A 171 -13.31 19.18 9.52
C ALA A 171 -12.94 19.71 10.92
N PRO A 172 -12.89 18.85 11.95
CA PRO A 172 -12.43 19.23 13.28
C PRO A 172 -11.01 19.82 13.25
N LYS A 173 -10.75 20.84 14.08
CA LYS A 173 -9.46 21.56 14.08
C LYS A 173 -8.31 20.65 14.49
N GLU A 174 -8.54 19.77 15.45
CA GLU A 174 -7.55 18.80 15.94
C GLU A 174 -7.08 17.89 14.81
N LEU A 175 -8.00 17.50 13.92
CA LEU A 175 -7.69 16.68 12.76
C LEU A 175 -6.90 17.47 11.71
N LEU A 176 -7.29 18.72 11.44
CA LEU A 176 -6.53 19.59 10.54
C LEU A 176 -5.09 19.80 11.03
N ASP A 177 -4.91 20.01 12.33
CA ASP A 177 -3.59 20.20 12.92
C ASP A 177 -2.77 18.90 12.93
N ARG A 178 -3.40 17.74 13.15
CA ARG A 178 -2.76 16.42 12.99
C ARG A 178 -2.26 16.19 11.57
N VAL A 179 -3.10 16.46 10.56
CA VAL A 179 -2.71 16.30 9.15
C VAL A 179 -1.56 17.22 8.77
N LYS A 180 -1.56 18.48 9.25
CA LYS A 180 -0.41 19.39 9.06
C LYS A 180 0.88 18.80 9.62
N MET A 181 0.84 18.25 10.84
CA MET A 181 2.02 17.64 11.47
C MET A 181 2.52 16.43 10.69
N ILE A 182 1.62 15.54 10.26
CA ILE A 182 1.96 14.38 9.42
C ILE A 182 2.63 14.84 8.12
N ASN A 183 2.08 15.86 7.46
CA ASN A 183 2.66 16.40 6.23
C ASN A 183 4.05 16.99 6.45
N ILE A 184 4.26 17.75 7.53
CA ILE A 184 5.59 18.31 7.88
C ILE A 184 6.60 17.18 8.08
N GLU A 185 6.23 16.14 8.83
CA GLU A 185 7.12 15.00 9.08
C GLU A 185 7.40 14.19 7.80
N ALA A 186 6.38 13.99 6.96
CA ALA A 186 6.51 13.31 5.68
C ALA A 186 7.46 14.07 4.72
N THR A 187 7.33 15.40 4.63
CA THR A 187 8.24 16.24 3.85
C THR A 187 9.68 16.10 4.34
N ARG A 188 9.89 16.19 5.66
CA ARG A 188 11.22 16.03 6.24
C ARG A 188 11.84 14.66 5.94
N LYS A 189 11.08 13.57 6.10
CA LYS A 189 11.55 12.21 5.76
C LYS A 189 11.89 12.08 4.29
N ALA A 190 11.11 12.70 3.40
CA ALA A 190 11.38 12.69 1.97
C ALA A 190 12.70 13.43 1.63
N GLU A 191 12.95 14.57 2.26
CA GLU A 191 14.20 15.32 2.13
C GLU A 191 15.42 14.52 2.61
N ASP A 192 15.32 13.88 3.79
CA ASP A 192 16.38 13.04 4.36
C ASP A 192 16.70 11.85 3.45
N LEU A 193 15.66 11.18 2.91
CA LEU A 193 15.82 10.08 1.95
C LEU A 193 16.47 10.53 0.65
N LEU A 194 16.06 11.69 0.11
CA LEU A 194 16.65 12.26 -1.10
C LEU A 194 18.14 12.58 -0.90
N ALA A 195 18.50 13.14 0.25
CA ALA A 195 19.89 13.43 0.61
C ALA A 195 20.71 12.14 0.69
N ALA A 196 20.22 11.12 1.40
CA ALA A 196 20.88 9.82 1.53
C ALA A 196 21.11 9.16 0.17
N LYS A 197 20.08 9.12 -0.69
CA LYS A 197 20.19 8.54 -2.05
C LYS A 197 21.13 9.33 -2.94
N THR A 198 21.16 10.65 -2.81
CA THR A 198 22.11 11.49 -3.54
C THR A 198 23.56 11.18 -3.14
N ILE A 199 23.82 10.96 -1.85
CA ILE A 199 25.15 10.58 -1.35
C ILE A 199 25.55 9.19 -1.88
N GLU A 200 24.64 8.22 -1.78
CA GLU A 200 24.85 6.85 -2.28
C GLU A 200 25.20 6.85 -3.78
N ALA A 201 24.44 7.58 -4.59
CA ALA A 201 24.68 7.70 -6.04
C ALA A 201 26.04 8.34 -6.35
N LYS A 202 26.42 9.39 -5.60
CA LYS A 202 27.74 10.04 -5.74
C LYS A 202 28.87 9.09 -5.37
N LEU A 203 28.73 8.32 -4.29
CA LEU A 203 29.71 7.31 -3.87
C LEU A 203 29.85 6.21 -4.91
N ALA A 204 28.73 5.66 -5.41
CA ALA A 204 28.74 4.66 -6.47
C ALA A 204 29.40 5.18 -7.76
N ALA A 205 29.11 6.42 -8.16
CA ALA A 205 29.73 7.04 -9.33
C ALA A 205 31.23 7.30 -9.13
N LYS A 206 31.67 7.61 -7.90
CA LYS A 206 33.10 7.75 -7.57
C LYS A 206 33.79 6.38 -7.60
N GLY A 207 33.17 5.35 -7.02
CA GLY A 207 33.67 3.97 -7.04
C GLY A 207 33.82 3.43 -8.47
N ARG A 208 32.83 3.65 -9.35
CA ARG A 208 32.92 3.28 -10.78
C ARG A 208 34.11 3.95 -11.48
N ARG A 209 34.32 5.25 -11.24
CA ARG A 209 35.46 5.99 -11.80
C ARG A 209 36.80 5.46 -11.29
N GLN A 210 36.91 5.17 -10.00
CA GLN A 210 38.13 4.61 -9.41
C GLN A 210 38.42 3.19 -9.93
N ALA A 211 37.40 2.35 -10.10
CA ALA A 211 37.54 1.03 -10.70
C ALA A 211 38.04 1.10 -12.16
N MET A 212 37.51 2.02 -12.97
CA MET A 212 37.99 2.24 -14.33
C MET A 212 39.47 2.67 -14.36
N ASN A 213 39.89 3.54 -13.44
CA ASN A 213 41.29 3.98 -13.36
C ASN A 213 42.25 2.84 -12.97
N LEU A 214 41.83 1.89 -12.14
CA LEU A 214 42.64 0.73 -11.74
C LEU A 214 42.80 -0.28 -12.89
N ILE A 215 41.78 -0.44 -13.74
CA ILE A 215 41.81 -1.34 -14.90
C ILE A 215 42.61 -0.73 -16.07
N GLY A 216 42.67 0.60 -16.18
CA GLY A 216 43.40 1.31 -17.23
C GLY A 216 44.90 1.48 -17.03
N GLY A 217 45.48 0.93 -15.96
CA GLY A 217 46.85 1.20 -15.49
C GLY A 217 47.99 0.37 -16.09
N ASP A 218 47.73 -0.59 -16.97
CA ASP A 218 48.78 -1.45 -17.56
C ASP A 218 49.21 -0.97 -18.96
N ARG A 219 49.88 0.18 -19.03
CA ARG A 219 50.74 0.51 -20.18
C ARG A 219 52.08 1.05 -19.69
N TRP A 220 52.99 0.13 -19.37
CA TRP A 220 54.41 0.42 -19.31
C TRP A 220 54.94 0.43 -20.75
N GLU A 221 55.12 1.61 -21.33
CA GLU A 221 55.92 1.76 -22.54
C GLU A 221 57.40 1.59 -22.15
N TYR A 222 57.97 0.43 -22.50
CA TYR A 222 59.41 0.24 -22.49
C TYR A 222 59.99 0.95 -23.72
N ILE A 223 60.91 1.90 -23.45
CA ILE A 223 61.84 2.51 -24.40
C ILE A 223 62.90 1.47 -24.78
#